data_AF-A0A837IFQ3-F1
#
_entry.id   AF-A0A837IFQ3-F1
#
_cell.length_a   1.000
_cell.length_b   1.000
_cell.length_c   1.000
_cell.angle_alpha   90.00
_cell.angle_beta   90.00
_cell.angle_gamma   90.00
#
_symmetry.space_group_name_H-M   'P 1'
#
loop_
_entity.id
_entity.type
_entity.pdbx_description
1 polymer ?
#
loop_
_entity_poly.entity_id
_entity_poly.type
_entity_poly.pdbx_seq_one_letter_code
_entity_poly.pdbx_strand_id
1 'polypeptide(L)'
;MLAELEKSAKIEIALAENPLFGVLAHAYQPPRSFNVELTFSGKLHHTSFSIFPAINGEITDQVYKPILGEVEHLPPGLVVSIYAPLRSYLKRNEPGVFARVREAVRNTADREYVVLGDPLVHVILPLLPSSDQEMLLSAGRQGRLRIRPKRTLAS
;
A
#
# COMPACT_ATOMS: atom_id res chain seq x y z
N MET A 1 20.95 28.42 22.50
CA MET A 1 21.42 28.82 21.16
C MET A 1 22.63 28.00 20.72
N LEU A 2 23.78 28.04 21.42
CA LEU A 2 24.96 27.23 21.08
C LEU A 2 24.70 25.71 21.12
N ALA A 3 24.06 25.21 22.18
CA ALA A 3 23.73 23.79 22.30
C ALA A 3 22.72 23.29 21.24
N GLU A 4 21.88 24.16 20.69
CA GLU A 4 20.96 23.81 19.61
C GLU A 4 21.67 23.80 18.25
N LEU A 5 22.60 24.73 18.03
CA LEU A 5 23.47 24.73 16.86
C LEU A 5 24.37 23.49 16.82
N GLU A 6 24.93 23.08 17.96
CA GLU A 6 25.72 21.85 18.06
C GLU A 6 24.90 20.59 17.81
N LYS A 7 23.63 20.57 18.24
CA LYS A 7 22.70 19.47 17.99
C LYS A 7 22.33 19.38 16.52
N SER A 8 22.01 20.51 15.87
CA SER A 8 21.70 20.56 14.43
C SER A 8 22.91 20.18 13.57
N ALA A 9 24.10 20.68 13.91
CA ALA A 9 25.33 20.33 13.18
C ALA A 9 25.67 18.83 13.30
N LYS A 10 25.47 18.23 14.48
CA LYS A 10 25.63 16.76 14.67
C LYS A 10 24.63 15.95 13.85
N ILE A 11 23.41 16.45 13.66
CA ILE A 11 22.38 15.80 12.83
C ILE A 11 22.76 15.91 11.35
N GLU A 12 23.20 17.07 10.87
CA GLU A 12 23.65 17.25 9.48
C GLU A 12 24.86 16.38 9.14
N ILE A 13 25.85 16.31 10.03
CA ILE A 13 27.03 15.46 9.85
C ILE A 13 26.63 13.97 9.85
N ALA A 14 25.73 13.55 10.75
CA ALA A 14 25.24 12.17 10.78
C ALA A 14 24.45 11.79 9.51
N LEU A 15 23.72 12.73 8.91
CA LEU A 15 22.99 12.56 7.64
C LEU A 15 23.91 12.58 6.41
N ALA A 16 25.02 13.31 6.47
CA ALA A 16 26.04 13.33 5.42
C ALA A 16 26.92 12.07 5.42
N GLU A 17 27.20 11.52 6.61
CA GLU A 17 28.00 10.30 6.79
C GLU A 17 27.17 9.01 6.58
N ASN A 18 25.85 9.07 6.78
CA ASN A 18 24.90 8.02 6.44
C ASN A 18 23.73 8.61 5.64
N PRO A 19 23.83 8.74 4.30
CA PRO A 19 22.69 9.18 3.52
C PRO A 19 21.54 8.22 3.80
N LEU A 20 20.42 8.76 4.32
CA LEU A 20 19.16 8.03 4.45
C LEU A 20 18.72 7.60 3.05
N PHE A 21 19.13 6.42 2.62
CA PHE A 21 18.72 5.85 1.35
C PHE A 21 17.27 5.39 1.50
N GLY A 22 16.35 6.24 1.05
CA GLY A 22 14.92 5.90 0.99
C GLY A 22 14.62 5.11 -0.28
N VAL A 23 14.05 3.92 -0.13
CA VAL A 23 13.52 3.13 -1.26
C VAL A 23 12.00 3.21 -1.22
N LEU A 24 11.38 3.54 -2.35
CA LEU A 24 9.93 3.45 -2.49
C LEU A 24 9.57 2.22 -3.33
N ALA A 25 8.95 1.23 -2.69
CA ALA A 25 8.32 0.11 -3.38
C ALA A 25 6.83 0.41 -3.63
N HIS A 26 6.47 0.48 -4.91
CA HIS A 26 5.12 0.76 -5.36
C HIS A 26 4.54 -0.45 -6.10
N ALA A 27 3.42 -0.98 -5.61
CA ALA A 27 2.82 -2.22 -6.10
C ALA A 27 1.32 -2.06 -6.39
N TYR A 28 0.94 -2.55 -7.58
CA TYR A 28 -0.43 -2.55 -8.06
C TYR A 28 -0.69 -3.76 -8.96
N GLN A 29 -1.90 -4.32 -8.86
CA GLN A 29 -2.47 -5.20 -9.87
C GLN A 29 -3.88 -4.73 -10.20
N PRO A 30 -4.24 -4.62 -11.49
CA PRO A 30 -5.60 -4.33 -11.87
C PRO A 30 -6.54 -5.49 -11.48
N PRO A 31 -7.78 -5.20 -11.08
CA PRO A 31 -8.80 -6.22 -10.97
C PRO A 31 -8.96 -6.93 -12.32
N ARG A 32 -9.00 -8.26 -12.29
CA ARG A 32 -9.10 -9.09 -13.50
C ARG A 32 -10.48 -9.71 -13.70
N SER A 33 -11.31 -9.71 -12.66
CA SER A 33 -12.67 -10.24 -12.70
C SER A 33 -13.68 -9.11 -12.62
N PHE A 34 -14.60 -9.10 -13.58
CA PHE A 34 -15.60 -8.05 -13.74
C PHE A 34 -16.97 -8.69 -13.67
N ASN A 35 -17.84 -8.15 -12.82
CA ASN A 35 -19.25 -8.45 -12.82
C ASN A 35 -19.93 -7.36 -13.64
N VAL A 36 -20.68 -7.75 -14.65
CA VAL A 36 -21.40 -6.81 -15.52
C VAL A 36 -22.88 -7.13 -15.46
N GLU A 37 -23.66 -6.09 -15.20
CA GLU A 37 -25.10 -6.11 -15.30
C GLU A 37 -25.47 -5.54 -16.67
N LEU A 38 -26.09 -6.37 -17.50
CA LEU A 38 -26.51 -6.02 -18.85
C LEU A 38 -28.02 -6.13 -18.95
N THR A 39 -28.67 -5.04 -19.33
CA THR A 39 -30.09 -5.07 -19.68
C THR A 39 -30.21 -5.23 -21.19
N PHE A 40 -30.73 -6.36 -21.65
CA PHE A 40 -31.01 -6.60 -23.07
C PHE A 40 -32.42 -7.19 -23.21
N SER A 41 -33.17 -6.73 -24.22
CA SER A 41 -34.58 -7.12 -24.43
C SER A 41 -35.49 -6.96 -23.19
N GLY A 42 -35.24 -5.94 -22.38
CA GLY A 42 -36.04 -5.66 -21.17
C GLY A 42 -35.81 -6.62 -19.99
N LYS A 43 -34.80 -7.49 -20.07
CA LYS A 43 -34.40 -8.39 -18.97
C LYS A 43 -33.01 -8.01 -18.45
N LEU A 44 -32.86 -8.04 -17.14
CA LEU A 44 -31.57 -7.88 -16.47
C LEU A 44 -30.81 -9.19 -16.50
N HIS A 45 -29.57 -9.14 -16.97
CA HIS A 45 -28.65 -10.27 -17.01
C HIS A 45 -27.42 -9.95 -16.15
N HIS A 46 -27.06 -10.88 -15.27
CA HIS A 46 -25.80 -10.82 -14.54
C HIS A 46 -24.81 -11.75 -15.23
N THR A 47 -23.69 -11.20 -15.67
CA THR A 47 -22.59 -11.98 -16.23
C THR A 47 -21.29 -11.61 -15.55
N SER A 48 -20.34 -12.53 -15.59
CA SER A 48 -18.98 -12.28 -15.13
C SER A 48 -17.98 -12.75 -16.17
N PHE A 49 -16.93 -11.97 -16.36
CA PHE A 49 -15.80 -12.37 -17.19
C PHE A 49 -14.49 -12.04 -16.49
N SER A 50 -13.45 -12.81 -16.82
CA SER A 50 -12.11 -12.61 -16.31
C SER A 50 -11.11 -12.43 -17.45
N ILE A 51 -10.21 -11.46 -17.30
CA ILE A 51 -9.14 -11.19 -18.26
C ILE A 51 -7.83 -11.73 -17.69
N PHE A 52 -7.22 -12.73 -18.36
CA PHE A 52 -6.00 -13.42 -17.89
C PHE A 52 -6.10 -13.89 -16.42
N PRO A 53 -7.02 -14.81 -16.10
CA PRO A 53 -7.37 -15.14 -14.72
C PRO A 53 -6.21 -15.67 -13.87
N ALA A 54 -5.21 -16.32 -14.47
CA ALA A 54 -4.06 -16.88 -13.76
C ALA A 54 -2.97 -15.85 -13.40
N ILE A 55 -2.90 -14.72 -14.13
CA ILE A 55 -1.72 -13.84 -14.09
C ILE A 55 -1.51 -13.19 -12.72
N ASN A 56 -2.59 -12.87 -12.00
CA ASN A 56 -2.46 -12.29 -10.66
C ASN A 56 -1.85 -13.30 -9.68
N GLY A 57 -2.21 -14.58 -9.81
CA GLY A 57 -1.62 -15.69 -9.05
C GLY A 57 -0.14 -15.87 -9.38
N GLU A 58 0.20 -15.94 -10.66
CA GLU A 58 1.58 -16.07 -11.14
C GLU A 58 2.48 -14.94 -10.65
N ILE A 59 2.04 -13.69 -10.77
CA ILE A 59 2.78 -12.53 -10.24
C ILE A 59 2.90 -12.63 -8.72
N THR A 60 1.86 -13.11 -8.03
CA THR A 60 1.91 -13.26 -6.57
C THR A 60 2.97 -14.28 -6.16
N ASP A 61 3.01 -15.42 -6.83
CA ASP A 61 3.97 -16.49 -6.53
C ASP A 61 5.40 -16.12 -6.90
N GLN A 62 5.59 -15.45 -8.04
CA GLN A 62 6.92 -15.13 -8.57
C GLN A 62 7.51 -13.82 -8.02
N VAL A 63 6.67 -12.89 -7.56
CA VAL A 63 7.11 -11.54 -7.16
C VAL A 63 6.73 -11.24 -5.71
N TYR A 64 5.45 -11.33 -5.35
CA TYR A 64 5.02 -10.89 -4.02
C TYR A 64 5.42 -11.86 -2.91
N LYS A 65 5.32 -13.18 -3.10
CA LYS A 65 5.73 -14.13 -2.06
C LYS A 65 7.23 -14.06 -1.75
N PRO A 66 8.14 -14.00 -2.74
CA PRO A 66 9.57 -13.84 -2.45
C PRO A 66 9.90 -12.52 -1.74
N ILE A 67 9.22 -11.42 -2.10
CA ILE A 67 9.53 -10.09 -1.54
C ILE A 67 8.81 -9.84 -0.21
N LEU A 68 7.55 -10.26 -0.09
CA LEU A 68 6.63 -9.92 1.01
C LEU A 68 6.30 -11.12 1.90
N GLY A 69 6.41 -12.34 1.37
CA GLY A 69 6.09 -13.58 2.06
C GLY A 69 7.18 -14.03 3.04
N GLU A 70 8.38 -13.48 2.99
CA GLU A 70 9.47 -13.80 3.94
C GLU A 70 9.83 -12.61 4.85
N VAL A 71 9.04 -11.55 4.80
CA VAL A 71 9.31 -10.32 5.56
C VAL A 71 8.93 -10.51 7.02
N GLU A 72 9.93 -10.71 7.87
CA GLU A 72 9.79 -10.55 9.32
C GLU A 72 9.82 -9.06 9.71
N HIS A 73 10.69 -8.28 9.05
CA HIS A 73 10.92 -6.86 9.29
C HIS A 73 11.12 -6.14 7.95
N LEU A 74 10.55 -4.94 7.79
CA LEU A 74 10.83 -4.13 6.60
C LEU A 74 12.24 -3.54 6.71
N PRO A 75 13.03 -3.52 5.61
CA PRO A 75 14.31 -2.84 5.59
C PRO A 75 14.19 -1.38 6.04
N PRO A 76 15.16 -0.86 6.82
CA PRO A 76 15.21 0.56 7.15
C PRO A 76 15.16 1.41 5.88
N GLY A 77 14.34 2.47 5.87
CA GLY A 77 14.19 3.36 4.72
C GLY A 77 13.26 2.85 3.61
N LEU A 78 12.70 1.63 3.72
CA LEU A 78 11.69 1.16 2.77
C LEU A 78 10.32 1.77 3.05
N VAL A 79 9.81 2.50 2.08
CA VAL A 79 8.42 2.96 2.00
C VAL A 79 7.66 2.03 1.06
N VAL A 80 6.49 1.56 1.49
CA VAL A 80 5.59 0.70 0.71
C VAL A 80 4.29 1.42 0.35
N SER A 81 3.96 1.33 -0.93
CA SER A 81 2.70 1.80 -1.53
C SER A 81 2.03 0.57 -2.14
N ILE A 82 0.96 0.09 -1.52
CA ILE A 82 0.22 -1.09 -1.98
C ILE A 82 -1.21 -0.66 -2.24
N TYR A 83 -1.62 -0.60 -3.50
CA TYR A 83 -2.93 -0.07 -3.89
C TYR A 83 -4.11 -0.87 -3.32
N ALA A 84 -5.25 -0.21 -3.12
CA ALA A 84 -6.44 -0.81 -2.49
C ALA A 84 -6.95 -2.10 -3.18
N PRO A 85 -6.97 -2.21 -4.53
CA PRO A 85 -7.30 -3.45 -5.22
C PRO A 85 -6.35 -4.59 -4.87
N LEU A 86 -5.05 -4.33 -4.83
CA LEU A 86 -4.04 -5.32 -4.48
C LEU A 86 -4.16 -5.74 -3.01
N ARG A 87 -4.38 -4.80 -2.08
CA ARG A 87 -4.66 -5.12 -0.67
C ARG A 87 -5.88 -6.04 -0.53
N SER A 88 -6.93 -5.74 -1.28
CA SER A 88 -8.17 -6.52 -1.28
C SER A 88 -7.96 -7.93 -1.85
N TYR A 89 -7.20 -8.03 -2.94
CA TYR A 89 -6.80 -9.29 -3.55
C TYR A 89 -5.96 -10.14 -2.58
N LEU A 90 -4.89 -9.58 -2.00
CA LEU A 90 -4.03 -10.30 -1.06
C LEU A 90 -4.80 -10.74 0.18
N LYS A 91 -5.68 -9.88 0.73
CA LYS A 91 -6.50 -10.25 1.88
C LYS A 91 -7.44 -11.44 1.59
N ARG A 92 -7.93 -11.54 0.36
CA ARG A 92 -8.87 -12.61 -0.06
C ARG A 92 -8.14 -13.91 -0.40
N ASN A 93 -7.09 -13.82 -1.20
CA ASN A 93 -6.46 -14.99 -1.82
C ASN A 93 -5.18 -15.43 -1.12
N GLU A 94 -4.49 -14.50 -0.43
CA GLU A 94 -3.19 -14.73 0.21
C GLU A 94 -3.14 -14.13 1.63
N PRO A 95 -4.07 -14.53 2.52
CA PRO A 95 -4.26 -13.87 3.82
C PRO A 95 -3.01 -13.93 4.71
N GLY A 96 -2.19 -14.99 4.59
CA GLY A 96 -0.94 -15.13 5.32
C GLY A 96 0.13 -14.11 4.89
N VAL A 97 0.25 -13.83 3.59
CA VAL A 97 1.16 -12.78 3.08
C VAL A 97 0.68 -11.41 3.56
N PHE A 98 -0.62 -11.13 3.42
CA PHE A 98 -1.20 -9.87 3.88
C PHE A 98 -1.01 -9.63 5.39
N ALA A 99 -1.19 -10.67 6.20
CA ALA A 99 -1.00 -10.58 7.65
C ALA A 99 0.45 -10.26 8.03
N ARG A 100 1.43 -10.88 7.37
CA ARG A 100 2.87 -10.63 7.60
C ARG A 100 3.28 -9.22 7.21
N VAL A 101 2.90 -8.76 6.02
CA VAL A 101 3.17 -7.37 5.59
C VAL A 101 2.59 -6.37 6.59
N ARG A 102 1.34 -6.59 7.02
CA ARG A 102 0.70 -5.73 8.04
C ARG A 102 1.48 -5.73 9.35
N GLU A 103 1.97 -6.89 9.78
CA GLU A 103 2.74 -7.03 11.01
C GLU A 103 4.10 -6.35 10.92
N ALA A 104 4.83 -6.54 9.82
CA ALA A 104 6.11 -5.90 9.56
C ALA A 104 5.99 -4.37 9.55
N VAL A 105 4.96 -3.81 8.90
CA VAL A 105 4.66 -2.36 8.96
C VAL A 105 4.34 -1.93 10.39
N ARG A 106 3.54 -2.70 11.14
CA ARG A 106 3.15 -2.35 12.52
C ARG A 106 4.35 -2.23 13.46
N ASN A 107 5.37 -3.06 13.26
CA ASN A 107 6.56 -3.14 14.10
C ASN A 107 7.66 -2.16 13.68
N THR A 108 7.47 -1.39 12.61
CA THR A 108 8.43 -0.36 12.18
C THR A 108 8.22 0.93 13.00
N ALA A 109 9.31 1.55 13.48
CA ALA A 109 9.27 2.74 14.34
C ALA A 109 8.55 3.93 13.66
N ASP A 110 8.82 4.15 12.38
CA ASP A 110 8.30 5.27 11.57
C ASP A 110 7.17 4.84 10.62
N ARG A 111 6.32 3.92 11.08
CA ARG A 111 5.28 3.26 10.26
C ARG A 111 4.33 4.21 9.50
N GLU A 112 4.17 5.44 9.95
CA GLU A 112 3.35 6.47 9.29
C GLU A 112 3.99 7.00 8.00
N TYR A 113 5.31 6.95 7.92
CA TYR A 113 6.12 7.26 6.73
C TYR A 113 6.37 6.02 5.86
N VAL A 114 6.22 4.82 6.43
CA VAL A 114 6.39 3.54 5.72
C VAL A 114 5.23 3.24 4.78
N VAL A 115 4.04 3.81 4.97
CA VAL A 115 2.87 3.54 4.09
C VAL A 115 2.40 4.79 3.38
N LEU A 116 2.54 4.81 2.06
CA LEU A 116 1.91 5.86 1.25
C LEU A 116 0.41 5.61 1.09
N GLY A 117 -0.33 6.72 1.11
CA GLY A 117 -1.77 6.70 0.91
C GLY A 117 -2.04 6.79 -0.57
N ASP A 118 -2.35 5.66 -1.18
CA ASP A 118 -2.69 5.59 -2.60
C ASP A 118 -4.15 5.95 -2.85
N PRO A 119 -4.50 6.51 -4.03
CA PRO A 119 -5.89 6.60 -4.48
C PRO A 119 -6.51 5.19 -4.58
N LEU A 120 -7.84 5.14 -4.53
CA LEU A 120 -8.59 3.87 -4.54
C LEU A 120 -8.25 2.99 -5.75
N VAL A 121 -8.03 3.60 -6.92
CA VAL A 121 -7.64 2.91 -8.15
C VAL A 121 -6.42 3.59 -8.76
N HIS A 122 -5.65 2.84 -9.55
CA HIS A 122 -4.43 3.31 -10.20
C HIS A 122 -4.78 4.09 -11.47
N VAL A 123 -5.27 5.32 -11.27
CA VAL A 123 -5.64 6.25 -12.32
C VAL A 123 -4.64 7.40 -12.38
N ILE A 124 -4.51 8.02 -13.56
CA ILE A 124 -3.69 9.21 -13.76
C ILE A 124 -4.49 10.42 -13.24
N LEU A 125 -4.31 10.75 -11.96
CA LEU A 125 -5.11 11.77 -11.26
C LEU A 125 -5.24 13.11 -12.00
N PRO A 126 -4.18 13.69 -12.60
CA PRO A 126 -4.30 14.96 -13.32
C PRO A 126 -5.24 14.95 -14.54
N LEU A 127 -5.64 13.77 -15.02
CA LEU A 127 -6.60 13.64 -16.13
C LEU A 127 -8.07 13.65 -15.66
N LEU A 128 -8.32 13.69 -14.35
CA LEU A 128 -9.66 13.65 -13.77
C LEU A 128 -10.08 15.03 -13.25
N PRO A 129 -11.39 15.31 -13.19
CA PRO A 129 -11.91 16.46 -12.45
C PRO A 129 -11.46 16.45 -10.98
N SER A 130 -11.23 17.62 -10.38
CA SER A 130 -10.74 17.73 -9.00
C SER A 130 -11.63 17.02 -7.97
N SER A 131 -12.95 17.03 -8.17
CA SER A 131 -13.91 16.31 -7.33
C SER A 131 -13.63 14.80 -7.28
N ASP A 132 -13.27 14.22 -8.42
CA ASP A 132 -13.04 12.78 -8.56
C ASP A 132 -11.67 12.42 -7.97
N GLN A 133 -10.68 13.30 -8.14
CA GLN A 133 -9.37 13.15 -7.50
C GLN A 133 -9.51 13.09 -5.97
N GLU A 134 -10.23 14.04 -5.37
CA GLU A 134 -10.46 14.08 -3.92
C GLU A 134 -11.21 12.85 -3.42
N MET A 135 -12.27 12.45 -4.13
CA MET A 135 -13.03 11.24 -3.81
C MET A 135 -12.13 10.00 -3.80
N LEU A 136 -11.32 9.80 -4.85
CA LEU A 136 -10.45 8.64 -4.99
C LEU A 136 -9.34 8.61 -3.93
N LEU A 137 -8.76 9.75 -3.61
CA LEU A 137 -7.77 9.88 -2.53
C LEU A 137 -8.39 9.58 -1.16
N SER A 138 -9.58 10.10 -0.88
CA SER A 138 -10.30 9.85 0.37
C SER A 138 -10.65 8.37 0.54
N ALA A 139 -11.23 7.76 -0.50
CA ALA A 139 -11.59 6.34 -0.49
C ALA A 139 -10.34 5.43 -0.36
N GLY A 140 -9.26 5.76 -1.05
CA GLY A 140 -7.98 5.04 -0.95
C GLY A 140 -7.36 5.09 0.45
N ARG A 141 -7.46 6.24 1.12
CA ARG A 141 -7.02 6.43 2.52
C ARG A 141 -7.87 5.65 3.53
N GLN A 142 -9.18 5.58 3.33
CA GLN A 142 -10.07 4.79 4.19
C GLN A 142 -9.75 3.29 4.13
N GLY A 143 -9.28 2.82 2.96
CA GLY A 143 -8.80 1.45 2.77
C GLY A 143 -7.38 1.17 3.28
N ARG A 144 -6.69 2.13 3.92
CA ARG A 144 -5.34 1.89 4.50
C ARG A 144 -5.40 0.76 5.52
N LEU A 145 -4.27 0.07 5.69
CA LEU A 145 -4.04 -0.82 6.83
C LEU A 145 -4.28 0.01 8.11
N ARG A 146 -5.45 -0.17 8.74
CA ARG A 146 -5.76 0.45 10.03
C ARG A 146 -4.85 -0.16 11.09
N ILE A 147 -3.67 0.43 11.27
CA ILE A 147 -2.76 0.09 12.35
C ILE A 147 -3.14 1.00 13.51
N ARG A 148 -3.86 0.46 14.50
CA ARG A 148 -4.16 1.22 15.71
C ARG A 148 -2.83 1.52 16.42
N PRO A 149 -2.66 2.72 17.00
CA PRO A 149 -1.55 2.95 17.90
C PRO A 149 -1.57 1.90 19.02
N LYS A 150 -0.39 1.34 19.37
CA LYS A 150 -0.26 0.66 20.65
C LYS A 150 -0.68 1.70 21.68
N ARG A 151 -1.78 1.44 22.40
CA ARG A 151 -2.10 2.23 23.60
C ARG A 151 -0.86 2.14 24.48
N THR A 152 -0.16 3.24 24.65
CA THR A 152 0.73 3.43 25.78
C THR A 152 -0.15 3.20 27.01
N LEU A 153 0.08 2.08 27.69
CA LEU A 153 -0.40 1.93 29.06
C LEU A 153 0.38 3.00 29.83
N ALA A 154 -0.31 4.08 30.19
CA ALA A 154 0.18 5.01 31.17
C ALA A 154 0.35 4.21 32.47
N SER A 155 1.61 3.99 32.82
CA SER A 155 2.04 3.62 34.17
C SER A 155 1.93 4.83 35.08
#